data_AF-A0A314UTD5-F1
#
_entry.id   AF-A0A314UTD5-F1
#
_cell.length_a   1.000
_cell.length_b   1.000
_cell.length_c   1.000
_cell.angle_alpha   90.00
_cell.angle_beta   90.00
_cell.angle_gamma   90.00
#
_symmetry.space_group_name_H-M   'P 1'
#
loop_
_entity.id
_entity.type
_entity.pdbx_description
1 polymer ?
#
loop_
_entity_poly.entity_id
_entity_poly.type
_entity_poly.pdbx_seq_one_letter_code
_entity_poly.pdbx_strand_id
1 'polypeptide(L)'
;MKFGKRLKQQMQGTLPGWRDKFLSYKHLKKIVKLIASAAPVLLNGSLEYGKAEAEFVYLLNNEIDKFNAFFVEQEEDFIIRNKVCFCS
;
A
#
# COMPACT_ATOMS: atom_id res chain seq x y z
N MET A 1 1.62 14.17 -12.07
CA MET A 1 2.63 13.12 -11.73
C MET A 1 2.32 11.78 -12.41
N LYS A 2 3.35 11.04 -12.89
CA LYS A 2 3.23 9.73 -13.58
C LYS A 2 3.45 8.51 -12.67
N PHE A 3 3.23 8.64 -11.36
CA PHE A 3 3.56 7.62 -10.35
C PHE A 3 2.98 6.23 -10.65
N GLY A 4 1.69 6.15 -11.00
CA GLY A 4 1.05 4.86 -11.28
C GLY A 4 1.66 4.08 -12.45
N LYS A 5 2.24 4.78 -13.45
CA LYS A 5 2.97 4.12 -14.55
C LYS A 5 4.29 3.54 -14.05
N ARG A 6 5.03 4.32 -13.24
CA ARG A 6 6.29 3.89 -12.63
C ARG A 6 6.08 2.69 -11.71
N LEU A 7 5.05 2.72 -10.87
CA LEU A 7 4.71 1.61 -9.98
C LEU A 7 4.43 0.32 -10.78
N LYS A 8 3.62 0.40 -11.83
CA LYS A 8 3.34 -0.74 -12.70
C LYS A 8 4.60 -1.31 -13.34
N GLN A 9 5.52 -0.45 -13.78
CA GLN A 9 6.79 -0.87 -14.37
C GLN A 9 7.68 -1.58 -13.34
N GLN A 10 7.75 -1.10 -12.10
CA GLN A 10 8.49 -1.77 -11.03
C GLN A 10 7.86 -3.13 -10.65
N MET A 11 6.53 -3.21 -10.60
CA MET A 11 5.84 -4.49 -10.40
C MET A 11 6.13 -5.47 -11.55
N GLN A 12 6.29 -4.98 -12.78
CA GLN A 12 6.63 -5.82 -13.93
C GLN A 12 8.08 -6.31 -13.92
N GLY A 13 8.99 -5.53 -13.34
CA GLY A 13 10.40 -5.90 -13.18
C GLY A 13 10.71 -6.73 -11.92
N THR A 14 9.72 -6.98 -11.06
CA THR A 14 9.88 -7.78 -9.84
C THR A 14 9.32 -9.19 -10.00
N LEU A 15 9.72 -10.07 -9.07
CA LEU A 15 9.32 -11.47 -9.04
C LEU A 15 7.78 -11.60 -9.07
N PRO A 16 7.22 -12.56 -9.82
CA PRO A 16 5.77 -12.73 -9.95
C PRO A 16 5.03 -12.81 -8.60
N GLY A 17 5.62 -13.51 -7.63
CA GLY A 17 5.06 -13.69 -6.28
C GLY A 17 5.24 -12.51 -5.32
N TRP A 18 5.84 -11.39 -5.77
CA TRP A 18 5.94 -10.17 -4.97
C TRP A 18 4.94 -9.10 -5.44
N ARG A 19 4.26 -9.32 -6.55
CA ARG A 19 3.38 -8.33 -7.20
C ARG A 19 2.13 -8.04 -6.38
N ASP A 20 1.63 -9.03 -5.67
CA ASP A 20 0.52 -8.95 -4.71
C ASP A 20 0.88 -8.18 -3.43
N LYS A 21 2.17 -8.12 -3.10
CA LYS A 21 2.69 -7.39 -1.93
C LYS A 21 2.78 -5.87 -2.17
N PHE A 22 2.72 -5.41 -3.43
CA PHE A 22 2.67 -3.99 -3.74
C PHE A 22 1.33 -3.33 -3.34
N LEU A 23 1.38 -2.01 -3.21
CA LEU A 23 0.24 -1.16 -2.87
C LEU A 23 -0.82 -1.28 -3.95
N SER A 24 -2.08 -1.46 -3.55
CA SER A 24 -3.22 -1.35 -4.45
C SER A 24 -3.52 0.12 -4.81
N TYR A 25 -2.57 0.78 -5.48
CA TYR A 25 -2.60 2.22 -5.77
C TYR A 25 -3.85 2.67 -6.52
N LYS A 26 -4.39 1.82 -7.40
CA LYS A 26 -5.64 2.11 -8.12
C LYS A 26 -6.82 2.22 -7.15
N HIS A 27 -6.88 1.32 -6.17
CA HIS A 27 -7.96 1.28 -5.19
C HIS A 27 -7.88 2.47 -4.23
N LEU A 28 -6.70 2.71 -3.64
CA LEU A 28 -6.48 3.88 -2.78
C LEU A 28 -6.79 5.19 -3.51
N LYS A 29 -6.33 5.34 -4.75
CA LYS A 29 -6.61 6.52 -5.57
C LYS A 29 -8.12 6.70 -5.84
N LYS A 30 -8.89 5.62 -5.95
CA LYS A 30 -10.34 5.69 -6.14
C LYS A 30 -11.01 6.25 -4.88
N ILE A 31 -10.62 5.77 -3.69
CA ILE A 31 -11.19 6.23 -2.42
C ILE A 31 -10.86 7.71 -2.16
N VAL A 32 -9.60 8.12 -2.36
CA VAL A 32 -9.21 9.54 -2.25
C VAL A 32 -10.03 10.43 -3.17
N LYS A 33 -10.32 9.97 -4.39
CA LYS A 33 -11.18 10.72 -5.32
C LYS A 33 -12.62 10.81 -4.83
N LEU A 34 -13.16 9.75 -4.25
CA LEU A 34 -14.53 9.77 -3.70
C LEU A 34 -14.63 10.77 -2.55
N ILE A 35 -13.64 10.80 -1.64
CA ILE A 35 -13.56 11.77 -0.55
C ILE A 35 -13.45 13.20 -1.10
N ALA A 36 -12.55 13.43 -2.06
CA ALA A 36 -12.35 14.75 -2.67
C ALA A 36 -13.58 15.24 -3.46
N SER A 37 -14.30 14.34 -4.12
CA SER A 37 -15.53 14.65 -4.85
C SER A 37 -16.73 14.85 -3.92
N ALA A 38 -16.73 14.26 -2.73
CA ALA A 38 -17.75 14.48 -1.71
C ALA A 38 -17.52 15.77 -0.90
N ALA A 39 -16.29 16.29 -0.86
CA ALA A 39 -15.92 17.49 -0.10
C ALA A 39 -16.82 18.74 -0.34
N PRO A 40 -17.28 19.08 -1.57
CA PRO A 40 -18.15 20.24 -1.78
C PRO A 40 -19.56 20.08 -1.19
N VAL A 41 -20.02 18.83 -0.99
CA VAL A 41 -21.36 18.51 -0.45
C VAL A 41 -21.35 18.49 1.09
N LEU A 42 -20.19 18.24 1.70
CA LEU A 42 -20.05 17.93 3.13
C LEU A 42 -19.74 19.14 4.03
N LEU A 43 -19.62 20.35 3.47
CA LEU A 43 -19.61 21.58 4.25
C LEU A 43 -20.90 21.81 5.06
N ASN A 44 -21.97 21.07 4.76
CA ASN A 44 -23.25 21.11 5.48
C ASN A 44 -23.47 19.92 6.46
N GLY A 45 -22.57 18.94 6.55
CA GLY A 45 -22.82 17.71 7.33
C GLY A 45 -21.56 16.90 7.62
N SER A 46 -20.87 17.24 8.71
CA SER A 46 -19.55 16.75 9.12
C SER A 46 -19.40 15.23 9.34
N LEU A 47 -20.48 14.45 9.46
CA LEU A 47 -20.41 13.05 9.91
C LEU A 47 -19.98 12.05 8.80
N GLU A 48 -20.48 12.24 7.57
CA GLU A 48 -20.20 11.35 6.43
C GLU A 48 -18.74 11.47 5.96
N TYR A 49 -18.13 12.67 6.11
CA TYR A 49 -16.73 12.91 5.76
C TYR A 49 -15.78 12.09 6.64
N GLY A 50 -15.97 12.16 7.96
CA GLY A 50 -15.13 11.46 8.92
C GLY A 50 -15.20 9.95 8.76
N LYS A 51 -16.36 9.41 8.34
CA LYS A 51 -16.49 7.98 8.04
C LYS A 51 -15.68 7.56 6.82
N ALA A 52 -15.72 8.31 5.72
CA ALA A 52 -14.96 8.01 4.52
C ALA A 52 -13.44 8.20 4.73
N GLU A 53 -13.04 9.20 5.52
CA GLU A 53 -11.67 9.39 5.95
C GLU A 53 -11.17 8.21 6.80
N ALA A 54 -11.95 7.79 7.80
CA ALA A 54 -11.60 6.64 8.64
C ALA A 54 -11.46 5.35 7.83
N GLU A 55 -12.35 5.11 6.85
CA GLU A 55 -12.27 3.98 5.94
C GLU A 55 -10.98 4.03 5.09
N PHE A 56 -10.62 5.22 4.58
CA PHE A 56 -9.37 5.40 3.85
C PHE A 56 -8.14 5.12 4.71
N VAL A 57 -8.10 5.65 5.94
CA VAL A 57 -6.99 5.45 6.88
C VAL A 57 -6.85 3.97 7.26
N TYR A 58 -7.97 3.29 7.51
CA TYR A 58 -7.99 1.85 7.79
C TYR A 58 -7.39 1.04 6.63
N LEU A 59 -7.84 1.30 5.40
CA LEU A 59 -7.31 0.62 4.21
C LEU A 59 -5.84 0.93 3.96
N LEU A 60 -5.41 2.17 4.24
CA LEU A 60 -4.00 2.57 4.14
C LEU A 60 -3.14 1.79 5.15
N ASN A 61 -3.58 1.70 6.41
CA ASN A 61 -2.86 0.97 7.46
C ASN A 61 -2.71 -0.50 7.09
N ASN A 62 -3.78 -1.17 6.66
CA ASN A 62 -3.71 -2.57 6.25
C ASN A 62 -2.72 -2.79 5.09
N GLU A 63 -2.65 -1.87 4.13
CA GLU A 63 -1.68 -1.97 3.05
C GLU A 63 -0.25 -1.74 3.55
N ILE A 64 -0.02 -0.82 4.49
CA ILE A 64 1.27 -0.59 5.14
C ILE A 64 1.71 -1.83 5.92
N ASP A 65 0.83 -2.43 6.71
CA ASP A 65 1.12 -3.64 7.49
C ASP A 65 1.51 -4.81 6.59
N LYS A 66 0.80 -4.98 5.46
CA LYS A 66 1.16 -5.96 4.42
C LYS A 66 2.56 -5.73 3.88
N PHE A 67 2.94 -4.47 3.60
CA PHE A 67 4.29 -4.14 3.17
C PHE A 67 5.33 -4.44 4.24
N ASN A 68 5.08 -4.00 5.47
CA ASN A 68 5.98 -4.19 6.59
C ASN A 68 6.25 -5.69 6.82
N ALA A 69 5.19 -6.51 6.85
CA ALA A 69 5.31 -7.96 6.97
C ALA A 69 6.18 -8.56 5.85
N PHE A 70 5.95 -8.15 4.59
CA PHE A 70 6.76 -8.60 3.47
C PHE A 70 8.23 -8.19 3.59
N PHE A 71 8.52 -6.95 4.00
CA PHE A 71 9.91 -6.51 4.17
C PHE A 71 10.63 -7.24 5.29
N VAL A 72 9.94 -7.51 6.41
CA VAL A 72 10.50 -8.30 7.53
C VAL A 72 10.79 -9.73 7.09
N GLU A 73 9.86 -10.41 6.41
CA GLU A 73 10.07 -11.76 5.86
C GLU A 73 11.29 -11.80 4.92
N GLN A 74 11.42 -10.80 4.04
CA GLN A 74 12.54 -10.71 3.11
C GLN A 74 13.88 -10.41 3.80
N GLU A 75 13.87 -9.61 4.86
CA GLU A 75 15.04 -9.32 5.68
C GLU A 75 15.50 -10.57 6.45
N GLU A 76 14.57 -11.30 7.05
CA GLU A 76 14.85 -12.58 7.73
C GLU A 76 15.47 -13.60 6.76
N ASP A 77 14.87 -13.78 5.59
CA ASP A 77 15.40 -14.62 4.51
C ASP A 77 16.82 -14.23 4.09
N PHE A 78 17.10 -12.93 4.01
CA PHE A 78 18.44 -12.42 3.68
C PHE A 78 19.43 -12.70 4.81
N ILE A 79 19.05 -12.46 6.06
CA ILE A 79 19.88 -12.73 7.24
C ILE A 79 20.19 -14.23 7.35
N ILE A 80 19.21 -15.11 7.13
CA ILE A 80 19.38 -16.57 7.17
C ILE A 80 20.38 -17.03 6.10
N ARG A 81 20.19 -16.60 4.84
CA ARG A 81 21.13 -16.94 3.75
C ARG A 81 22.55 -16.50 4.06
N ASN A 82 22.72 -15.32 4.65
CA ASN A 82 24.06 -14.79 4.97
C ASN A 82 24.65 -15.38 6.25
N LYS A 83 23.86 -15.70 7.28
CA LYS A 83 24.41 -16.28 8.52
C LYS A 83 24.67 -17.79 8.41
N VAL A 84 23.87 -18.53 7.64
CA VAL A 84 24.08 -19.97 7.42
C VAL A 84 25.30 -20.22 6.53
N CYS A 85 25.55 -19.38 5.52
CA CYS A 85 26.75 -19.50 4.67
C CYS A 85 28.06 -19.06 5.34
N PHE A 86 28.03 -18.26 6.42
CA PHE A 86 29.25 -17.83 7.13
C PHE A 86 29.67 -18.76 8.29
N CYS A 87 28.89 -19.81 8.58
CA CYS A 87 29.22 -20.82 9.60
C CYS A 87 29.54 -22.21 9.02
N SER A 88 29.69 -22.35 7.70
CA SER A 88 30.06 -23.61 7.03
C SER A 88 31.47 -23.54 6.46
#